data_AF-A0A291IG51-F1
#
_entry.id   AF-A0A291IG51-F1
#
_cell.length_a   1.000
_cell.length_b   1.000
_cell.length_c   1.000
_cell.angle_alpha   90.00
_cell.angle_beta   90.00
_cell.angle_gamma   90.00
#
_symmetry.space_group_name_H-M   'P 1'
#
loop_
_entity.id
_entity.type
_entity.pdbx_description
1 polymer ?
#
loop_
_entity_poly.entity_id
_entity_poly.type
_entity_poly.pdbx_seq_one_letter_code
_entity_poly.pdbx_strand_id
1 'polypeptide(L)'
;MKFQLMALAMLASSPAFASGNFLVDFEKNWDYANGDIAEYYNGGTAADGSAGPNLGVSFSGISGLSNDADFTYYSAAPSATGVAYVYDTAFMNVAGGVSGGLQFFYSSPEAVAGAIKAYSGLNGSGDLLGVFDFAANSSAAYDQWSHALFSFAGTAQSFDLSAGANIVALDNVSSVPLPAGFWLLGSGLAMVGAIGRRGKAAA
;
A
#
# COMPACT_ATOMS: atom_id res chain seq x y z
N MET A 1 -56.44 4.33 -23.68
CA MET A 1 -55.03 4.34 -24.11
C MET A 1 -54.18 4.96 -23.00
N LYS A 2 -53.41 4.15 -22.26
CA LYS A 2 -52.44 4.63 -21.27
C LYS A 2 -51.11 3.93 -21.56
N PHE A 3 -50.25 4.60 -22.31
CA PHE A 3 -48.85 4.23 -22.55
C PHE A 3 -48.06 4.52 -21.25
N GLN A 4 -47.36 3.51 -20.70
CA GLN A 4 -45.89 3.40 -20.64
C GLN A 4 -45.20 4.62 -19.97
N LEU A 5 -44.32 4.48 -18.98
CA LEU A 5 -43.06 3.73 -19.02
C LEU A 5 -42.51 3.71 -17.57
N MET A 6 -42.10 2.55 -17.06
CA MET A 6 -41.43 2.42 -15.77
C MET A 6 -40.04 1.81 -15.98
N ALA A 7 -39.06 2.38 -15.27
CA ALA A 7 -37.70 1.91 -15.02
C ALA A 7 -36.67 2.05 -16.15
N LEU A 8 -35.93 3.16 -16.11
CA LEU A 8 -34.52 3.19 -16.51
C LEU A 8 -33.69 3.73 -15.34
N ALA A 9 -33.28 2.84 -14.45
CA ALA A 9 -32.23 3.10 -13.46
C ALA A 9 -31.06 2.15 -13.78
N MET A 10 -30.36 2.42 -14.88
CA MET A 10 -29.03 1.85 -15.08
C MET A 10 -28.09 2.63 -14.18
N LEU A 11 -27.89 2.11 -12.98
CA LEU A 11 -26.82 2.50 -12.07
C LEU A 11 -25.51 2.54 -12.88
N ALA A 12 -24.94 3.74 -12.99
CA ALA A 12 -23.53 3.93 -13.31
C ALA A 12 -22.72 3.27 -12.19
N SER A 13 -22.50 1.96 -12.30
CA SER A 13 -21.48 1.27 -11.56
C SER A 13 -20.17 1.63 -12.24
N SER A 14 -19.58 2.75 -11.83
CA SER A 14 -18.18 3.01 -12.12
C SER A 14 -17.41 1.80 -11.58
N PRO A 15 -16.63 1.08 -12.39
CA PRO A 15 -15.72 0.09 -11.85
C PRO A 15 -14.81 0.81 -10.84
N ALA A 16 -14.87 0.39 -9.58
CA ALA A 16 -13.86 0.73 -8.60
C ALA A 16 -12.59 -0.01 -9.04
N PHE A 17 -11.82 0.58 -9.95
CA PHE A 17 -10.48 0.12 -10.20
C PHE A 17 -9.69 0.40 -8.92
N ALA A 18 -9.21 -0.66 -8.25
CA ALA A 18 -8.10 -0.52 -7.34
C ALA A 18 -6.96 0.18 -8.10
N SER A 19 -6.14 0.96 -7.38
CA SER A 19 -4.95 1.59 -7.93
C SER A 19 -4.17 0.59 -8.79
N GLY A 20 -3.59 1.09 -9.89
CA GLY A 20 -2.71 0.28 -10.74
C GLY A 20 -1.60 -0.38 -9.91
N ASN A 21 -1.03 -1.46 -10.45
CA ASN A 21 0.10 -2.11 -9.78
C ASN A 21 1.25 -1.11 -9.63
N PHE A 22 1.80 -0.98 -8.42
CA PHE A 22 2.92 -0.05 -8.15
C PHE A 22 4.09 -0.80 -7.52
N LEU A 23 5.29 -0.24 -7.68
CA LEU A 23 6.50 -0.59 -6.97
C LEU A 23 7.16 0.73 -6.54
N VAL A 24 7.31 0.91 -5.23
CA VAL A 24 8.07 2.01 -4.62
C VAL A 24 9.41 1.44 -4.16
N ASP A 25 10.47 1.79 -4.87
CA ASP A 25 11.84 1.28 -4.69
C ASP A 25 12.77 2.22 -3.91
N PHE A 26 12.30 3.43 -3.59
CA PHE A 26 13.07 4.48 -2.91
C PHE A 26 14.38 4.87 -3.61
N GLU A 27 14.54 4.53 -4.91
CA GLU A 27 15.77 4.73 -5.67
C GLU A 27 15.99 6.21 -6.04
N LYS A 28 16.54 6.93 -5.06
CA LYS A 28 16.97 8.31 -5.16
C LYS A 28 18.06 8.54 -4.10
N ASN A 29 19.00 9.44 -4.38
CA ASN A 29 19.90 9.97 -3.35
C ASN A 29 19.12 10.89 -2.42
N TRP A 30 18.80 10.39 -1.23
CA TRP A 30 18.09 11.14 -0.21
C TRP A 30 19.07 11.93 0.67
N ASP A 31 18.70 13.19 0.94
CA ASP A 31 19.38 14.00 1.94
C ASP A 31 18.77 13.68 3.31
N TYR A 32 19.59 13.28 4.28
CA TYR A 32 19.13 13.00 5.64
C TYR A 32 18.35 14.17 6.27
N ALA A 33 18.74 15.42 5.97
CA ALA A 33 18.13 16.60 6.57
C ALA A 33 16.76 16.97 5.97
N ASN A 34 16.51 16.63 4.70
CA ASN A 34 15.28 16.96 3.96
C ASN A 34 14.73 15.76 3.19
N GLY A 35 14.84 14.58 3.79
CA GLY A 35 14.63 13.30 3.11
C GLY A 35 13.17 12.87 3.01
N ASP A 36 12.20 13.66 3.49
CA ASP A 36 10.80 13.25 3.47
C ASP A 36 10.32 12.93 2.06
N ILE A 37 9.80 11.72 1.89
CA ILE A 37 9.35 11.21 0.60
C ILE A 37 8.10 11.98 0.15
N ALA A 38 7.21 12.32 1.09
CA ALA A 38 6.03 13.13 0.87
C ALA A 38 5.22 12.67 -0.37
N GLU A 39 5.14 13.52 -1.40
CA GLU A 39 4.35 13.30 -2.61
C GLU A 39 5.23 12.86 -3.81
N TYR A 40 6.49 12.50 -3.58
CA TYR A 40 7.44 12.10 -4.64
C TYR A 40 6.88 11.00 -5.54
N TYR A 41 6.15 10.04 -4.96
CA TYR A 41 5.51 8.91 -5.66
C TYR A 41 4.04 9.15 -6.05
N ASN A 42 3.55 10.39 -5.93
CA ASN A 42 2.15 10.76 -6.18
C ASN A 42 1.98 11.96 -7.13
N GLY A 43 3.02 12.24 -7.94
CA GLY A 43 3.00 13.36 -8.89
C GLY A 43 3.21 14.74 -8.25
N GLY A 44 3.59 14.79 -6.97
CA GLY A 44 4.07 15.97 -6.28
C GLY A 44 5.59 15.95 -6.11
N THR A 45 6.07 16.49 -4.99
CA THR A 45 7.49 16.55 -4.65
C THR A 45 7.80 15.94 -3.29
N ALA A 46 9.04 15.49 -3.11
CA ALA A 46 9.66 15.27 -1.81
C ALA A 46 9.92 16.62 -1.09
N ALA A 47 10.37 16.57 0.17
CA ALA A 47 10.72 17.78 0.93
C ALA A 47 11.88 18.58 0.35
N ASP A 48 12.82 17.94 -0.34
CA ASP A 48 13.90 18.61 -1.06
C ASP A 48 13.45 19.26 -2.39
N GLY A 49 12.15 19.19 -2.71
CA GLY A 49 11.56 19.76 -3.93
C GLY A 49 11.75 18.90 -5.19
N SER A 50 12.39 17.74 -5.09
CA SER A 50 12.51 16.81 -6.21
C SER A 50 11.16 16.15 -6.54
N ALA A 51 10.94 15.85 -7.81
CA ALA A 51 9.76 15.14 -8.29
C ALA A 51 10.13 13.73 -8.75
N GLY A 52 9.21 12.79 -8.53
CA GLY A 52 9.36 11.39 -8.89
C GLY A 52 8.28 10.87 -9.83
N PRO A 53 8.21 9.55 -10.04
CA PRO A 53 7.15 8.93 -10.82
C PRO A 53 5.80 9.06 -10.08
N ASN A 54 4.71 9.25 -10.83
CA ASN A 54 3.37 9.23 -10.23
C ASN A 54 2.81 7.81 -10.17
N LEU A 55 2.99 7.16 -9.01
CA LEU A 55 2.49 5.82 -8.70
C LEU A 55 1.20 5.85 -7.86
N GLY A 56 0.69 7.04 -7.51
CA GLY A 56 -0.49 7.20 -6.67
C GLY A 56 -0.25 6.91 -5.18
N VAL A 57 1.01 6.94 -4.73
CA VAL A 57 1.40 6.62 -3.35
C VAL A 57 2.00 7.85 -2.68
N SER A 58 1.42 8.27 -1.56
CA SER A 58 1.96 9.36 -0.73
C SER A 58 2.37 8.88 0.65
N PHE A 59 3.37 9.54 1.22
CA PHE A 59 3.97 9.18 2.50
C PHE A 59 3.93 10.36 3.47
N SER A 60 3.76 10.08 4.75
CA SER A 60 3.97 11.01 5.86
C SER A 60 4.70 10.32 6.99
N GLY A 61 5.55 11.04 7.73
CA GLY A 61 6.35 10.47 8.83
C GLY A 61 7.40 9.44 8.38
N ILE A 62 7.72 9.41 7.09
CA ILE A 62 8.67 8.49 6.46
C ILE A 62 9.61 9.28 5.58
N SER A 63 10.91 9.13 5.84
CA SER A 63 11.98 9.72 5.06
C SER A 63 12.64 8.66 4.17
N GLY A 64 13.15 9.08 3.03
CA GLY A 64 14.12 8.31 2.30
C GLY A 64 15.50 8.51 2.93
N LEU A 65 16.30 7.46 2.91
CA LEU A 65 17.63 7.41 3.50
C LEU A 65 18.61 6.82 2.49
N SER A 66 19.76 7.46 2.32
CA SER A 66 20.84 7.02 1.44
C SER A 66 22.16 7.03 2.18
N ASN A 67 22.99 6.01 1.96
CA ASN A 67 24.37 6.04 2.42
C ASN A 67 25.14 7.16 1.72
N ASP A 68 26.05 7.80 2.46
CA ASP A 68 26.90 8.86 1.96
C ASP A 68 28.39 8.59 2.28
N ALA A 69 29.26 9.53 1.93
CA ALA A 69 30.70 9.37 2.12
C ALA A 69 31.13 9.42 3.60
N ASP A 70 30.34 10.07 4.44
CA ASP A 70 30.62 10.29 5.85
C ASP A 70 29.95 9.25 6.75
N PHE A 71 28.83 8.65 6.30
CA PHE A 71 28.06 7.70 7.08
C PHE A 71 27.39 6.59 6.24
N THR A 72 27.42 5.37 6.78
CA THR A 72 26.67 4.22 6.27
C THR A 72 25.51 3.93 7.22
N TYR A 73 24.30 4.26 6.78
CA TYR A 73 23.06 4.07 7.55
C TYR A 73 22.50 2.65 7.46
N TYR A 74 22.69 1.98 6.33
CA TYR A 74 22.21 0.62 6.10
C TYR A 74 23.19 -0.17 5.22
N SER A 75 23.04 -1.49 5.18
CA SER A 75 23.79 -2.33 4.24
C SER A 75 22.94 -3.48 3.71
N ALA A 76 23.36 -4.04 2.57
CA ALA A 76 22.69 -5.17 1.91
C ALA A 76 21.19 -4.94 1.63
N ALA A 77 20.78 -3.68 1.41
CA ALA A 77 19.42 -3.38 0.97
C ALA A 77 19.14 -4.02 -0.40
N PRO A 78 17.88 -4.42 -0.68
CA PRO A 78 17.51 -4.98 -1.98
C PRO A 78 17.68 -3.99 -3.14
N SER A 79 17.45 -2.70 -2.88
CA SER A 79 17.76 -1.58 -3.75
C SER A 79 19.13 -0.95 -3.40
N ALA A 80 19.73 -0.20 -4.33
CA ALA A 80 21.14 0.20 -4.22
C ALA A 80 21.34 1.61 -3.66
N THR A 81 20.35 2.48 -3.79
CA THR A 81 20.52 3.93 -3.63
C THR A 81 19.80 4.46 -2.41
N GLY A 82 18.59 3.98 -2.14
CA GLY A 82 17.77 4.53 -1.08
C GLY A 82 16.81 3.53 -0.47
N VAL A 83 16.50 3.73 0.81
CA VAL A 83 15.49 2.97 1.54
C VAL A 83 14.55 3.93 2.25
N ALA A 84 13.36 3.48 2.63
CA ALA A 84 12.48 4.24 3.51
C ALA A 84 12.83 3.99 4.99
N TYR A 85 12.79 5.03 5.80
CA TYR A 85 12.94 4.99 7.25
C TYR A 85 11.73 5.62 7.92
N VAL A 86 11.13 4.90 8.87
CA VAL A 86 9.96 5.36 9.62
C VAL A 86 10.44 6.11 10.85
N TYR A 87 10.15 7.41 10.97
CA TYR A 87 10.71 8.24 12.05
C TYR A 87 9.67 8.88 12.99
N ASP A 88 8.39 8.94 12.59
CA ASP A 88 7.30 9.53 13.38
C ASP A 88 5.98 8.77 13.15
N THR A 89 4.86 9.39 13.51
CA THR A 89 3.51 9.00 13.11
C THR A 89 3.45 8.93 11.59
N ALA A 90 3.36 7.71 11.08
CA ALA A 90 3.73 7.40 9.71
C ALA A 90 2.60 6.73 8.96
N PHE A 91 2.29 7.25 7.77
CA PHE A 91 1.30 6.68 6.88
C PHE A 91 1.85 6.55 5.46
N MET A 92 1.52 5.42 4.83
CA MET A 92 1.54 5.26 3.38
C MET A 92 0.11 5.28 2.89
N ASN A 93 -0.25 6.27 2.09
CA ASN A 93 -1.57 6.45 1.52
C ASN A 93 -1.58 6.06 0.04
N VAL A 94 -2.63 5.35 -0.37
CA VAL A 94 -2.89 4.98 -1.75
C VAL A 94 -4.35 5.29 -2.04
N ALA A 95 -4.63 6.49 -2.58
CA ALA A 95 -6.01 6.97 -2.74
C ALA A 95 -6.87 6.06 -3.64
N GLY A 96 -6.26 5.41 -4.63
CA GLY A 96 -6.93 4.40 -5.47
C GLY A 96 -7.17 3.06 -4.77
N GLY A 97 -6.62 2.86 -3.58
CA GLY A 97 -6.73 1.64 -2.79
C GLY A 97 -5.88 0.47 -3.31
N VAL A 98 -5.56 -0.45 -2.40
CA VAL A 98 -4.83 -1.69 -2.64
C VAL A 98 -5.71 -2.86 -2.23
N SER A 99 -5.84 -3.87 -3.10
CA SER A 99 -6.56 -5.11 -2.80
C SER A 99 -5.63 -6.30 -3.03
N GLY A 100 -5.79 -7.37 -2.23
CA GLY A 100 -4.94 -8.56 -2.27
C GLY A 100 -3.83 -8.56 -1.23
N GLY A 101 -2.95 -7.57 -1.30
CA GLY A 101 -1.91 -7.40 -0.29
C GLY A 101 -0.80 -6.45 -0.71
N LEU A 102 0.19 -6.34 0.17
CA LEU A 102 1.49 -5.75 -0.12
C LEU A 102 2.57 -6.83 -0.09
N GLN A 103 3.61 -6.62 -0.89
CA GLN A 103 4.92 -7.20 -0.62
C GLN A 103 5.91 -6.07 -0.36
N PHE A 104 6.92 -6.34 0.43
CA PHE A 104 7.97 -5.39 0.76
C PHE A 104 9.17 -6.13 1.35
N PHE A 105 10.30 -5.44 1.39
CA PHE A 105 11.43 -5.82 2.21
C PHE A 105 11.46 -4.93 3.44
N TYR A 106 11.87 -5.49 4.58
CA TYR A 106 12.02 -4.74 5.81
C TYR A 106 13.31 -5.10 6.54
N SER A 107 13.83 -4.13 7.27
CA SER A 107 14.95 -4.27 8.18
C SER A 107 14.56 -3.66 9.52
N SER A 108 14.62 -4.47 10.58
CA SER A 108 14.16 -4.10 11.91
C SER A 108 15.08 -4.68 12.98
N PRO A 109 15.71 -3.84 13.82
CA PRO A 109 16.55 -4.28 14.92
C PRO A 109 15.78 -4.97 16.05
N GLU A 110 14.48 -4.71 16.14
CA GLU A 110 13.60 -5.17 17.22
C GLU A 110 12.29 -5.72 16.67
N ALA A 111 11.58 -6.54 17.45
CA ALA A 111 10.27 -7.01 17.04
C ALA A 111 9.22 -5.92 17.30
N VAL A 112 8.35 -5.66 16.32
CA VAL A 112 7.34 -4.61 16.38
C VAL A 112 5.96 -5.24 16.16
N ALA A 113 5.14 -5.25 17.21
CA ALA A 113 3.75 -5.68 17.12
C ALA A 113 2.89 -4.56 16.50
N GLY A 114 2.02 -4.92 15.57
CA GLY A 114 1.20 -3.96 14.83
C GLY A 114 2.00 -3.04 13.92
N ALA A 115 3.14 -3.52 13.42
CA ALA A 115 4.10 -2.75 12.64
C ALA A 115 3.50 -2.13 11.37
N ILE A 116 2.60 -2.85 10.69
CA ILE A 116 1.78 -2.30 9.62
C ILE A 116 0.32 -2.61 9.90
N LYS A 117 -0.53 -1.59 9.92
CA LYS A 117 -1.99 -1.75 10.00
C LYS A 117 -2.62 -1.23 8.72
N ALA A 118 -3.39 -2.07 8.04
CA ALA A 118 -4.10 -1.70 6.81
C ALA A 118 -5.49 -1.16 7.14
N TYR A 119 -5.85 -0.01 6.58
CA TYR A 119 -7.12 0.67 6.84
C TYR A 119 -7.89 0.97 5.55
N SER A 120 -9.22 0.89 5.62
CA SER A 120 -10.09 1.12 4.47
C SER A 120 -10.19 2.59 4.04
N GLY A 121 -9.82 3.54 4.91
CA GLY A 121 -9.74 4.97 4.64
C GLY A 121 -8.31 5.49 4.66
N LEU A 122 -8.12 6.75 4.27
CA LEU A 122 -6.83 7.44 4.30
C LEU A 122 -6.37 7.74 5.74
N ASN A 123 -5.07 7.87 5.96
CA ASN A 123 -4.46 8.28 7.22
C ASN A 123 -4.94 7.46 8.44
N GLY A 124 -5.05 6.13 8.30
CA GLY A 124 -5.47 5.24 9.37
C GLY A 124 -6.96 5.33 9.75
N SER A 125 -7.80 5.93 8.90
CA SER A 125 -9.24 6.04 9.13
C SER A 125 -10.03 4.85 8.54
N GLY A 126 -11.29 4.69 8.95
CA GLY A 126 -12.16 3.61 8.48
C GLY A 126 -11.93 2.30 9.25
N ASP A 127 -12.26 1.19 8.59
CA ASP A 127 -12.17 -0.13 9.19
C ASP A 127 -10.73 -0.67 9.13
N LEU A 128 -10.31 -1.34 10.21
CA LEU A 128 -9.05 -2.10 10.24
C LEU A 128 -9.21 -3.39 9.43
N LEU A 129 -8.40 -3.53 8.39
CA LEU A 129 -8.49 -4.62 7.41
C LEU A 129 -7.47 -5.73 7.64
N GLY A 130 -6.38 -5.42 8.34
CA GLY A 130 -5.32 -6.37 8.66
C GLY A 130 -4.22 -5.73 9.48
N VAL A 131 -3.42 -6.59 10.12
CA VAL A 131 -2.27 -6.21 10.92
C VAL A 131 -1.10 -7.12 10.55
N PHE A 132 0.09 -6.55 10.44
CA PHE A 132 1.34 -7.26 10.23
C PHE A 132 2.33 -6.91 11.35
N ASP A 133 2.98 -7.93 11.91
CA ASP A 133 4.02 -7.79 12.93
C ASP A 133 5.39 -7.99 12.28
N PHE A 134 6.37 -7.16 12.66
CA PHE A 134 7.77 -7.41 12.30
C PHE A 134 8.45 -8.26 13.36
N ALA A 135 9.13 -9.30 12.90
CA ALA A 135 10.17 -9.95 13.69
C ALA A 135 11.48 -9.17 13.55
N ALA A 136 12.24 -9.06 14.63
CA ALA A 136 13.62 -8.58 14.57
C ALA A 136 14.42 -9.43 13.58
N ASN A 137 15.09 -8.79 12.63
CA ASN A 137 15.86 -9.48 11.59
C ASN A 137 17.22 -8.86 11.32
N SER A 138 17.52 -7.70 11.89
CA SER A 138 18.72 -6.90 11.63
C SER A 138 19.39 -6.46 12.93
N SER A 139 20.62 -5.96 12.85
CA SER A 139 21.18 -5.10 13.90
C SER A 139 20.69 -3.66 13.77
N ALA A 140 21.08 -2.79 14.71
CA ALA A 140 20.81 -1.34 14.66
C ALA A 140 21.44 -0.64 13.44
N ALA A 141 22.27 -1.34 12.65
CA ALA A 141 22.87 -0.84 11.42
C ALA A 141 22.10 -1.22 10.15
N TYR A 142 20.86 -1.74 10.26
CA TYR A 142 20.00 -2.10 9.12
C TYR A 142 20.74 -2.97 8.07
N ASP A 143 21.38 -4.05 8.55
CA ASP A 143 22.34 -4.88 7.81
C ASP A 143 21.76 -6.17 7.24
N GLN A 144 20.50 -6.45 7.53
CA GLN A 144 19.77 -7.61 7.01
C GLN A 144 18.36 -7.19 6.58
N TRP A 145 17.87 -7.80 5.50
CA TRP A 145 16.58 -7.48 4.89
C TRP A 145 15.78 -8.76 4.66
N SER A 146 14.55 -8.77 5.13
CA SER A 146 13.63 -9.90 4.93
C SER A 146 12.49 -9.48 4.02
N HIS A 147 12.19 -10.34 3.05
CA HIS A 147 11.00 -10.20 2.23
C HIS A 147 9.77 -10.64 3.03
N ALA A 148 8.70 -9.86 2.93
CA ALA A 148 7.42 -10.13 3.58
C ALA A 148 6.26 -9.97 2.61
N LEU A 149 5.21 -10.75 2.87
CA LEU A 149 3.92 -10.67 2.20
C LEU A 149 2.87 -10.36 3.26
N PHE A 150 2.13 -9.27 3.06
CA PHE A 150 1.05 -8.85 3.93
C PHE A 150 -0.27 -8.92 3.18
N SER A 151 -1.04 -9.96 3.45
CA SER A 151 -2.40 -10.12 2.94
C SER A 151 -3.41 -9.56 3.95
N PHE A 152 -4.44 -8.88 3.44
CA PHE A 152 -5.53 -8.33 4.22
C PHE A 152 -6.85 -8.43 3.42
N ALA A 153 -7.98 -8.34 4.12
CA ALA A 153 -9.28 -8.40 3.48
C ALA A 153 -9.71 -7.02 2.94
N GLY A 154 -10.48 -7.00 1.85
CA GLY A 154 -11.03 -5.75 1.30
C GLY A 154 -10.02 -4.90 0.52
N THR A 155 -10.23 -3.59 0.53
CA THR A 155 -9.41 -2.59 -0.18
C THR A 155 -8.88 -1.57 0.82
N ALA A 156 -7.56 -1.57 1.04
CA ALA A 156 -6.89 -0.64 1.95
C ALA A 156 -6.52 0.65 1.21
N GLN A 157 -6.85 1.80 1.78
CA GLN A 157 -6.45 3.11 1.26
C GLN A 157 -5.26 3.70 2.02
N SER A 158 -4.98 3.20 3.22
CA SER A 158 -3.77 3.57 3.95
C SER A 158 -3.19 2.42 4.75
N PHE A 159 -1.91 2.57 5.03
CA PHE A 159 -1.13 1.70 5.89
C PHE A 159 -0.50 2.58 6.96
N ASP A 160 -0.79 2.28 8.23
CA ASP A 160 -0.20 2.95 9.39
C ASP A 160 1.04 2.16 9.81
N LEU A 161 2.19 2.84 9.79
CA LEU A 161 3.50 2.30 10.13
C LEU A 161 4.06 2.88 11.43
N SER A 162 3.28 3.70 12.15
CA SER A 162 3.73 4.49 13.30
C SER A 162 4.31 3.64 14.44
N ALA A 163 3.91 2.37 14.55
CA ALA A 163 4.48 1.45 15.54
C ALA A 163 5.97 1.15 15.29
N GLY A 164 6.43 1.28 14.04
CA GLY A 164 7.83 1.12 13.64
C GLY A 164 8.67 2.40 13.71
N ALA A 165 8.12 3.49 14.23
CA ALA A 165 8.81 4.78 14.32
C ALA A 165 10.14 4.64 15.08
N ASN A 166 11.20 5.13 14.45
CA ASN A 166 12.59 5.07 14.89
C ASN A 166 13.20 3.66 15.00
N ILE A 167 12.55 2.66 14.40
CA ILE A 167 12.97 1.27 14.49
C ILE A 167 13.07 0.64 13.11
N VAL A 168 12.17 0.96 12.17
CA VAL A 168 12.01 0.20 10.94
C VAL A 168 12.55 0.95 9.73
N ALA A 169 13.24 0.20 8.86
CA ALA A 169 13.45 0.57 7.48
C ALA A 169 12.71 -0.37 6.51
N LEU A 170 12.26 0.17 5.38
CA LEU A 170 11.50 -0.53 4.34
C LEU A 170 12.15 -0.30 2.98
N ASP A 171 11.98 -1.26 2.09
CA ASP A 171 12.40 -1.15 0.71
C ASP A 171 11.47 -1.93 -0.22
N ASN A 172 11.41 -1.52 -1.49
CA ASN A 172 10.70 -2.21 -2.56
C ASN A 172 9.26 -2.60 -2.21
N VAL A 173 8.48 -1.62 -1.76
CA VAL A 173 7.07 -1.80 -1.38
C VAL A 173 6.22 -1.85 -2.65
N SER A 174 5.49 -2.94 -2.87
CA SER A 174 4.65 -3.09 -4.05
C SER A 174 3.27 -3.67 -3.71
N SER A 175 2.27 -3.31 -4.51
CA SER A 175 0.98 -3.98 -4.46
C SER A 175 1.07 -5.39 -5.05
N VAL A 176 0.34 -6.32 -4.45
CA VAL A 176 0.19 -7.69 -4.92
C VAL A 176 -1.25 -7.87 -5.41
N PRO A 177 -1.50 -7.92 -6.74
CA PRO A 177 -2.83 -8.10 -7.27
C PRO A 177 -3.45 -9.41 -6.82
N LEU A 178 -4.73 -9.37 -6.47
CA LEU A 178 -5.53 -10.59 -6.48
C LEU A 178 -5.50 -11.19 -7.89
N PRO A 179 -5.27 -12.51 -8.03
CA PRO A 179 -5.41 -13.16 -9.32
C PRO A 179 -6.79 -12.84 -9.92
N ALA A 180 -6.84 -12.38 -11.17
CA ALA A 180 -8.07 -11.97 -11.85
C ALA A 180 -9.18 -13.05 -11.81
N GLY A 181 -8.80 -14.33 -11.63
CA GLY A 181 -9.71 -15.45 -11.45
C GLY A 181 -10.66 -15.31 -10.24
N PHE A 182 -10.27 -14.64 -9.15
CA PHE A 182 -11.16 -14.46 -7.99
C PHE A 182 -12.33 -13.53 -8.28
N TRP A 183 -12.06 -12.41 -8.98
CA TRP A 183 -13.10 -11.48 -9.39
C TRP A 183 -14.01 -12.08 -10.46
N LEU A 184 -13.45 -12.85 -11.39
CA LEU A 184 -14.22 -13.58 -12.42
C LEU A 184 -15.09 -14.70 -11.82
N LEU A 185 -14.57 -15.44 -10.83
CA LEU A 185 -15.35 -16.48 -10.15
C LEU A 185 -16.47 -15.86 -9.30
N GLY A 186 -16.17 -14.82 -8.52
CA GLY A 186 -17.16 -14.12 -7.71
C GLY A 186 -18.27 -13.49 -8.55
N SER A 187 -17.91 -12.79 -9.63
CA SER A 187 -18.89 -12.20 -10.56
C SER A 187 -19.67 -13.27 -11.35
N GLY A 188 -19.01 -14.36 -11.75
CA GLY A 188 -19.66 -15.50 -12.40
C GLY A 188 -20.71 -16.16 -11.50
N LEU A 189 -20.38 -16.41 -10.23
CA LEU A 189 -21.32 -16.97 -9.25
C LEU A 189 -22.49 -16.02 -8.96
N ALA A 190 -22.24 -14.71 -8.87
CA ALA A 190 -23.29 -13.71 -8.70
C ALA A 190 -24.27 -13.69 -9.90
N MET A 191 -23.76 -13.77 -11.14
CA MET A 191 -24.60 -13.88 -12.33
C MET A 191 -25.44 -15.17 -12.35
N VAL A 192 -24.84 -16.31 -12.04
CA VAL A 192 -25.56 -17.60 -12.00
C VAL A 192 -26.65 -17.58 -10.92
N GLY A 193 -26.36 -17.01 -9.74
CA GLY A 193 -27.36 -16.84 -8.67
C GLY A 193 -28.52 -15.92 -9.07
N ALA A 194 -28.25 -14.83 -9.78
CA ALA A 194 -29.28 -13.91 -10.28
C ALA A 194 -30.17 -14.57 -11.35
N ILE A 195 -29.58 -15.36 -12.26
CA ILE A 195 -30.33 -16.12 -13.28
C ILE A 195 -31.18 -17.20 -12.63
N GLY A 196 -30.64 -17.95 -11.66
CA GLY A 196 -31.36 -19.00 -10.95
C GLY A 196 -32.57 -18.51 -10.14
N ARG A 197 -32.51 -17.27 -9.63
CA ARG A 197 -33.65 -16.64 -8.92
C ARG A 197 -34.77 -16.20 -9.87
N ARG A 198 -34.44 -15.77 -11.09
CA ARG A 198 -35.45 -15.40 -12.10
C ARG A 198 -36.28 -16.60 -12.57
N GLY A 199 -35.70 -17.80 -12.57
CA GLY A 199 -36.41 -19.03 -12.92
C GLY A 199 -37.45 -19.48 -11.90
N LYS A 200 -37.35 -19.05 -10.63
CA LYS A 200 -38.30 -19.43 -9.56
C LYS A 200 -39.46 -18.44 -9.36
N ALA A 201 -39.38 -17.24 -9.94
CA ALA A 201 -40.44 -16.23 -9.84
C ALA A 201 -41.47 -16.30 -11.00
N ALA A 202 -41.30 -17.26 -11.93
CA ALA A 202 -42.14 -17.44 -13.11
C ALA A 202 -42.94 -18.76 -13.10
N ALA A 203 -43.10 -19.40 -11.94
CA ALA A 203 -43.91 -20.61 -11.74
C ALA A 203 -45.08 -20.33 -10.80
#